data_AF-A0A7V3D3I5-F1
#
_entry.id   AF-A0A7V3D3I5-F1
#
_cell.length_a   1.000
_cell.length_b   1.000
_cell.length_c   1.000
_cell.angle_alpha   90.00
_cell.angle_beta   90.00
_cell.angle_gamma   90.00
#
_symmetry.space_group_name_H-M   'P 1'
#
loop_
_entity.id
_entity.type
_entity.pdbx_description
1 polymer ?
#
loop_
_entity_poly.entity_id
_entity_poly.type
_entity_poly.pdbx_seq_one_letter_code
_entity_poly.pdbx_strand_id
1 'polypeptide(L)'
;MSDHVPLDEFQALETILHGFLLRELRVPCMIDVGAHHGTSLEPFLRAGWRVTAFEPVEDNRRQLQARLGHSPNLAVRSEAVSDQAGERTFHLALQLDGTLHEYHHSLEQFNEDPWHRKGPQVRVTTVTLDGLIERGELPSQVGYLKIDTEGHDLAVLRGAGKLGCEVVSVEFWNDQHDFGPSPSPARELVSLLAGRGYGAYVTVARQRHDTQVLYSTLEGTHPAAWGNLIFFHDSRRELYDRLRGSPEWRMATRQAEVIGDLWRQLEEKEAVLQHLLKTAREREAVIQRLEGHIRQLEANPGLVRRLVRWVRARQR
;
A
#
# COMPACT_ATOMS: atom_id res chain seq x y z
N MET A 1 12.65 -14.21 2.71
CA MET A 1 12.04 -14.71 1.47
C MET A 1 11.20 -13.56 0.97
N SER A 2 11.32 -13.17 -0.30
CA SER A 2 10.54 -12.05 -0.84
C SER A 2 9.07 -12.46 -0.81
N ASP A 3 8.30 -11.87 0.11
CA ASP A 3 6.85 -12.03 0.19
C ASP A 3 6.21 -11.27 -0.98
N HIS A 4 6.38 -11.80 -2.18
CA HIS A 4 5.53 -11.42 -3.30
C HIS A 4 4.19 -12.11 -3.09
N VAL A 5 3.31 -11.44 -2.34
CA VAL A 5 1.87 -11.65 -2.48
C VAL A 5 1.54 -11.46 -3.96
N PRO A 6 0.85 -12.40 -4.63
CA PRO A 6 0.41 -12.19 -5.99
C PRO A 6 -0.41 -10.91 -6.05
N LEU A 7 -0.02 -9.98 -6.93
CA LEU A 7 -0.72 -8.71 -7.20
C LEU A 7 -2.25 -8.92 -7.37
N ASP A 8 -2.64 -10.12 -7.83
CA ASP A 8 -4.01 -10.55 -8.10
C ASP A 8 -4.95 -10.48 -6.89
N GLU A 9 -4.50 -10.74 -5.65
CA GLU A 9 -5.38 -10.66 -4.47
C GLU A 9 -5.71 -9.20 -4.09
N PHE A 10 -4.73 -8.30 -4.18
CA PHE A 10 -4.93 -6.89 -3.87
C PHE A 10 -5.84 -6.18 -4.89
N GLN A 11 -5.83 -6.64 -6.13
CA GLN A 11 -6.60 -6.07 -7.24
C GLN A 11 -8.07 -6.51 -7.26
N ALA A 12 -8.47 -7.55 -6.53
CA ALA A 12 -9.83 -8.08 -6.61
C ALA A 12 -10.90 -7.07 -6.14
N LEU A 13 -10.68 -6.46 -4.97
CA LEU A 13 -11.59 -5.42 -4.44
C LEU A 13 -11.61 -4.19 -5.34
N GLU A 14 -10.46 -3.75 -5.82
CA GLU A 14 -10.35 -2.61 -6.74
C GLU A 14 -11.07 -2.89 -8.06
N THR A 15 -10.94 -4.10 -8.60
CA THR A 15 -11.64 -4.53 -9.82
C THR A 15 -13.16 -4.51 -9.64
N ILE A 16 -13.67 -5.00 -8.51
CA ILE A 16 -15.11 -4.99 -8.21
C ILE A 16 -15.60 -3.56 -8.01
N LEU A 17 -14.82 -2.73 -7.31
CA LEU A 17 -15.11 -1.30 -7.15
C LEU A 17 -15.18 -0.61 -8.52
N HIS A 18 -14.16 -0.74 -9.37
CA HIS A 18 -14.14 -0.15 -10.69
C HIS A 18 -15.30 -0.63 -11.55
N GLY A 19 -15.60 -1.93 -11.55
CA GLY A 19 -16.77 -2.49 -12.23
C GLY A 19 -18.08 -1.89 -11.74
N PHE A 20 -18.22 -1.66 -10.43
CA PHE A 20 -19.37 -0.96 -9.84
C PHE A 20 -19.43 0.50 -10.31
N LEU A 21 -18.33 1.25 -10.19
CA LEU A 21 -18.26 2.66 -10.58
C LEU A 21 -18.60 2.87 -12.06
N LEU A 22 -18.07 2.02 -12.95
CA LEU A 22 -18.36 2.06 -14.39
C LEU A 22 -19.85 1.96 -14.72
N ARG A 23 -20.62 1.23 -13.92
CA ARG A 23 -22.06 1.04 -14.12
C ARG A 23 -22.89 2.16 -13.52
N GLU A 24 -22.38 2.81 -12.46
CA GLU A 24 -23.19 3.61 -11.56
C GLU A 24 -22.91 5.12 -11.63
N LEU A 25 -21.70 5.52 -12.00
CA LEU A 25 -21.32 6.92 -12.11
C LEU A 25 -21.94 7.56 -13.37
N ARG A 26 -22.37 8.82 -13.23
CA ARG A 26 -23.10 9.53 -14.31
C ARG A 26 -22.17 10.27 -15.25
N VAL A 27 -21.06 10.78 -14.73
CA VAL A 27 -20.08 11.52 -15.50
C VAL A 27 -18.96 10.56 -15.92
N PRO A 28 -18.85 10.19 -17.22
CA PRO A 28 -17.83 9.26 -17.70
C PRO A 28 -16.47 9.96 -17.87
N CYS A 29 -15.98 10.56 -16.79
CA CYS A 29 -14.71 11.26 -16.75
C CYS A 29 -13.95 10.91 -15.46
N MET A 30 -12.68 10.56 -15.62
CA MET A 30 -11.77 10.23 -14.52
C MET A 30 -10.59 11.19 -14.52
N ILE A 31 -10.16 11.59 -13.34
CA ILE A 31 -8.83 12.15 -13.09
C ILE A 31 -8.06 11.12 -12.26
N ASP A 32 -6.88 10.72 -12.73
CA ASP A 32 -5.97 9.80 -12.05
C ASP A 32 -4.70 10.56 -11.67
N VAL A 33 -4.47 10.77 -10.37
CA VAL A 33 -3.29 11.47 -9.84
C VAL A 33 -2.36 10.44 -9.23
N GLY A 34 -1.16 10.30 -9.81
CA GLY A 34 -0.27 9.17 -9.50
C GLY A 34 -0.61 7.95 -10.35
N ALA A 35 -0.71 8.16 -11.67
CA ALA A 35 -1.23 7.16 -12.59
C ALA A 35 -0.30 5.96 -12.82
N HIS A 36 0.99 6.07 -12.45
CA HIS A 36 1.99 5.02 -12.62
C HIS A 36 2.02 4.47 -14.05
N HIS A 37 1.72 3.18 -14.26
CA HIS A 37 1.62 2.54 -15.57
C HIS A 37 0.18 2.47 -16.13
N GLY A 38 -0.79 3.08 -15.46
CA GLY A 38 -2.17 3.21 -15.91
C GLY A 38 -3.10 2.02 -15.60
N THR A 39 -2.71 1.13 -14.68
CA THR A 39 -3.52 -0.06 -14.35
C THR A 39 -4.90 0.30 -13.79
N SER A 40 -5.00 1.29 -12.90
CA SER A 40 -6.29 1.70 -12.30
C SER A 40 -7.21 2.43 -13.28
N LEU A 41 -6.66 3.21 -14.22
CA LEU A 41 -7.45 3.95 -15.21
C LEU A 41 -7.86 3.12 -16.45
N GLU A 42 -7.16 2.02 -16.72
CA GLU A 42 -7.38 1.19 -17.91
C GLU A 42 -8.82 0.71 -18.09
N PRO A 43 -9.53 0.21 -17.05
CA PRO A 43 -10.94 -0.19 -17.16
C PRO A 43 -11.86 0.96 -17.61
N PHE A 44 -11.62 2.17 -17.10
CA PHE A 44 -12.38 3.37 -17.46
C PHE A 44 -12.12 3.80 -18.89
N LEU A 45 -10.84 3.82 -19.30
CA LEU A 45 -10.47 4.15 -20.67
C LEU A 45 -11.06 3.16 -21.68
N ARG A 46 -11.02 1.86 -21.39
CA ARG A 46 -11.62 0.80 -22.22
C ARG A 46 -13.15 0.92 -22.30
N ALA A 47 -13.79 1.42 -21.25
CA ALA A 47 -15.22 1.71 -21.23
C ALA A 47 -15.59 3.03 -21.96
N GLY A 48 -14.62 3.71 -22.58
CA GLY A 48 -14.84 4.94 -23.34
C GLY A 48 -14.89 6.21 -22.49
N TRP A 49 -14.49 6.15 -21.22
CA TRP A 49 -14.40 7.34 -20.38
C TRP A 49 -13.27 8.26 -20.85
N ARG A 50 -13.44 9.56 -20.64
CA ARG A 50 -12.35 10.53 -20.78
C ARG A 50 -11.50 10.53 -19.52
N VAL A 51 -10.21 10.29 -19.67
CA VAL A 51 -9.26 10.18 -18.56
C VAL A 51 -8.18 11.24 -18.68
N THR A 52 -7.93 11.98 -17.61
CA THR A 52 -6.69 12.76 -17.46
C THR A 52 -5.82 12.11 -16.40
N ALA A 53 -4.61 11.69 -16.79
CA ALA A 53 -3.67 10.97 -15.95
C ALA A 53 -2.45 11.85 -15.66
N PHE A 54 -2.08 12.00 -14.39
CA PHE A 54 -0.89 12.70 -13.95
C PHE A 54 0.14 11.69 -13.44
N GLU A 55 1.32 11.70 -14.04
CA GLU A 55 2.44 10.85 -13.63
C GLU A 55 3.73 11.64 -13.85
N PRO A 56 4.42 12.16 -12.82
CA PRO A 56 5.60 13.00 -12.98
C PRO A 56 6.87 12.24 -13.39
N VAL A 57 6.95 10.93 -13.14
CA VAL A 57 8.13 10.12 -13.41
C VAL A 57 8.17 9.68 -14.87
N GLU A 58 9.23 10.07 -15.57
CA GLU A 58 9.35 9.87 -17.02
C GLU A 58 9.26 8.40 -17.43
N ASP A 59 9.93 7.50 -16.71
CA ASP A 59 9.93 6.08 -17.05
C ASP A 59 8.54 5.46 -16.88
N ASN A 60 7.84 5.77 -15.78
CA ASN A 60 6.47 5.32 -15.55
C ASN A 60 5.51 5.88 -16.62
N ARG A 61 5.63 7.17 -16.92
CA ARG A 61 4.84 7.85 -17.94
C ARG A 61 5.06 7.28 -19.34
N ARG A 62 6.30 6.90 -19.69
CA ARG A 62 6.61 6.20 -20.95
C ARG A 62 5.92 4.84 -21.04
N GLN A 63 5.91 4.07 -19.95
CA GLN A 63 5.21 2.79 -19.91
C GLN A 63 3.69 2.97 -20.04
N LEU A 64 3.11 3.94 -19.34
CA LEU A 64 1.70 4.31 -19.47
C LEU A 64 1.35 4.71 -20.91
N GLN A 65 2.17 5.57 -21.53
CA GLN A 65 1.96 6.01 -22.92
C GLN A 65 2.09 4.83 -23.92
N ALA A 66 3.06 3.93 -23.72
CA ALA A 66 3.22 2.75 -24.56
C ALA A 66 2.01 1.80 -24.45
N ARG A 67 1.46 1.62 -23.24
CA ARG A 67 0.31 0.74 -22.99
C ARG A 67 -1.01 1.34 -23.50
N LEU A 68 -1.28 2.61 -23.18
CA LEU A 68 -2.63 3.19 -23.27
C LEU A 68 -2.71 4.47 -24.13
N GLY A 69 -1.56 5.01 -24.55
CA GLY A 69 -1.46 6.30 -25.25
C GLY A 69 -2.03 6.33 -26.66
N HIS A 70 -2.47 5.20 -27.20
CA HIS A 70 -3.18 5.12 -28.47
C HIS A 70 -4.67 5.50 -28.34
N SER A 71 -5.19 5.59 -27.11
CA SER A 71 -6.60 5.97 -26.89
C SER A 71 -6.79 7.48 -27.03
N PRO A 72 -7.74 7.94 -27.87
CA PRO A 72 -8.02 9.38 -28.02
C PRO A 72 -8.67 10.00 -26.78
N ASN A 73 -9.14 9.18 -25.84
CA ASN A 73 -9.80 9.62 -24.62
C ASN A 73 -8.83 9.82 -23.45
N LEU A 74 -7.53 9.57 -23.64
CA LEU A 74 -6.50 9.70 -22.61
C LEU A 74 -5.67 10.95 -22.84
N ALA A 75 -5.59 11.81 -21.82
CA ALA A 75 -4.61 12.88 -21.73
C ALA A 75 -3.59 12.52 -20.64
N VAL A 76 -2.32 12.35 -21.00
CA VAL A 76 -1.24 12.08 -20.06
C VAL A 76 -0.48 13.37 -19.79
N ARG A 77 -0.32 13.68 -18.51
CA ARG A 77 0.25 14.93 -18.01
C ARG A 77 1.49 14.66 -17.18
N SER A 78 2.53 15.46 -17.44
CA SER A 78 3.83 15.28 -16.81
C SER A 78 3.99 16.02 -15.49
N GLU A 79 3.03 16.86 -15.15
CA GLU A 79 3.05 17.64 -13.92
C GLU A 79 2.66 16.78 -12.71
N ALA A 80 3.29 17.05 -11.56
CA ALA A 80 2.78 16.55 -10.29
C ALA A 80 1.63 17.45 -9.80
N VAL A 81 0.59 16.86 -9.24
CA VAL A 81 -0.52 17.63 -8.67
C VAL A 81 -0.22 17.95 -7.21
N SER A 82 -0.53 19.17 -6.79
CA SER A 82 -0.24 19.68 -5.44
C SER A 82 -1.26 20.75 -5.06
N ASP A 83 -1.08 21.38 -3.90
CA ASP A 83 -1.85 22.55 -3.45
C ASP A 83 -1.32 23.88 -4.02
N GLN A 84 -0.15 23.86 -4.66
CA GLN A 84 0.49 25.02 -5.26
C GLN A 84 1.10 24.69 -6.63
N ALA A 85 0.90 25.59 -7.60
CA ALA A 85 1.58 25.52 -8.88
C ALA A 85 3.00 26.10 -8.79
N GLY A 86 3.94 25.55 -9.57
CA GLY A 86 5.33 26.01 -9.58
C GLY A 86 6.30 24.90 -9.94
N GLU A 87 7.51 24.95 -9.40
CA GLU A 87 8.45 23.85 -9.48
C GLU A 87 8.80 23.34 -8.08
N ARG A 88 8.78 22.02 -7.90
CA ARG A 88 9.14 21.36 -6.64
C ARG A 88 10.25 20.34 -6.87
N THR A 89 10.94 20.02 -5.78
CA THR A 89 11.86 18.90 -5.75
C THR A 89 11.02 17.63 -5.60
N PHE A 90 11.28 16.66 -6.46
CA PHE A 90 10.66 15.35 -6.44
C PHE A 90 11.72 14.32 -6.06
N HIS A 91 11.39 13.46 -5.12
CA HIS A 91 12.28 12.49 -4.54
C HIS A 91 12.06 11.15 -5.21
N LEU A 92 13.06 10.67 -5.95
CA LEU A 92 13.01 9.34 -6.54
C LEU A 92 13.53 8.29 -5.53
N ALA A 93 13.02 7.08 -5.66
CA ALA A 93 13.39 5.92 -4.86
C ALA A 93 14.21 4.98 -5.74
N LEU A 94 15.14 4.25 -5.12
CA LEU A 94 15.91 3.20 -5.76
C LEU A 94 15.57 1.86 -5.10
N GLN A 95 15.65 0.79 -5.88
CA GLN A 95 15.75 -0.56 -5.36
C GLN A 95 17.05 -0.74 -4.54
N LEU A 96 17.11 -1.82 -3.75
CA LEU A 96 18.28 -2.10 -2.91
C LEU A 96 19.57 -2.28 -3.73
N ASP A 97 19.45 -2.82 -4.95
CA ASP A 97 20.54 -2.98 -5.91
C ASP A 97 20.96 -1.66 -6.60
N GLY A 98 20.22 -0.58 -6.37
CA GLY A 98 20.51 0.77 -6.86
C GLY A 98 19.86 1.14 -8.19
N THR A 99 19.03 0.28 -8.80
CA THR A 99 18.22 0.69 -9.96
C THR A 99 17.05 1.57 -9.54
N LEU A 100 16.46 2.32 -10.48
CA LEU A 100 15.27 3.13 -10.18
C LEU A 100 14.14 2.21 -9.70
N HIS A 101 13.48 2.60 -8.61
CA HIS A 101 12.28 1.93 -8.14
C HIS A 101 11.10 2.26 -9.06
N GLU A 102 10.06 1.44 -9.10
CA GLU A 102 8.85 1.76 -9.88
C GLU A 102 7.86 2.62 -9.08
N TYR A 103 7.83 2.37 -7.75
CA TYR A 103 6.96 2.99 -6.75
C TYR A 103 7.73 3.93 -5.79
N HIS A 104 7.03 4.54 -4.84
CA HIS A 104 7.60 5.31 -3.71
C HIS A 104 8.35 6.59 -4.11
N HIS A 105 8.01 7.12 -5.28
CA HIS A 105 8.44 8.44 -5.70
C HIS A 105 7.46 9.48 -5.20
N SER A 106 7.94 10.54 -4.56
CA SER A 106 7.04 11.51 -3.93
C SER A 106 7.57 12.94 -3.97
N LEU A 107 6.63 13.89 -3.86
CA LEU A 107 6.93 15.28 -3.49
C LEU A 107 7.33 15.39 -2.02
N GLU A 108 6.99 14.39 -1.20
CA GLU A 108 7.34 14.29 0.20
C GLU A 108 8.69 13.60 0.40
N GLN A 109 9.37 13.97 1.48
CA GLN A 109 10.62 13.35 1.87
C GLN A 109 10.38 12.35 3.00
N PHE A 110 10.57 11.06 2.71
CA PHE A 110 10.45 10.00 3.70
C PHE A 110 11.73 9.77 4.51
N ASN A 111 11.56 9.14 5.67
CA ASN A 111 12.65 8.59 6.46
C ASN A 111 13.30 7.40 5.74
N GLU A 112 14.41 6.90 6.30
CA GLU A 112 14.97 5.63 5.80
C GLU A 112 14.04 4.48 6.16
N ASP A 113 13.86 3.56 5.22
CA ASP A 113 13.02 2.37 5.36
C ASP A 113 13.78 1.13 4.84
N PRO A 114 13.37 -0.10 5.20
CA PRO A 114 14.10 -1.32 4.85
C PRO A 114 13.86 -1.81 3.41
N TRP A 115 12.94 -1.19 2.67
CA TRP A 115 12.45 -1.66 1.39
C TRP A 115 13.09 -0.92 0.22
N HIS A 116 13.46 0.35 0.40
CA HIS A 116 14.02 1.20 -0.66
C HIS A 116 15.28 1.95 -0.21
N ARG A 117 16.04 2.41 -1.20
CA ARG A 117 17.10 3.39 -1.00
C ARG A 117 16.66 4.75 -1.51
N LYS A 118 17.14 5.82 -0.87
CA LYS A 118 16.93 7.18 -1.37
C LYS A 118 17.65 7.35 -2.70
N GLY A 119 16.92 7.79 -3.71
CA GLY A 119 17.40 8.03 -5.05
C GLY A 119 17.72 9.50 -5.36
N PRO A 120 17.96 9.81 -6.63
CA PRO A 120 18.22 11.16 -7.08
C PRO A 120 17.00 12.07 -6.88
N GLN A 121 17.27 13.37 -6.75
CA GLN A 121 16.24 14.40 -6.74
C GLN A 121 16.11 15.01 -8.12
N VAL A 122 14.88 15.17 -8.59
CA VAL A 122 14.58 15.83 -9.88
C VAL A 122 13.67 17.02 -9.66
N ARG A 123 13.68 17.97 -10.59
CA ARG A 123 12.76 19.10 -10.59
C ARG A 123 11.54 18.74 -11.43
N VAL A 124 10.35 18.91 -10.86
CA VAL A 124 9.08 18.68 -11.56
C VAL A 124 8.22 19.93 -11.46
N THR A 125 7.46 20.19 -12.52
CA THR A 125 6.39 21.19 -12.50
C THR A 125 5.25 20.67 -11.65
N THR A 126 4.75 21.51 -10.74
CA THR A 126 3.52 21.26 -10.00
C THR A 126 2.37 22.11 -10.51
N VAL A 127 1.17 21.56 -10.44
CA VAL A 127 -0.10 22.21 -10.80
C VAL A 127 -1.15 21.93 -9.72
N THR A 128 -2.15 22.79 -9.63
CA THR A 128 -3.37 22.52 -8.84
C THR A 128 -4.48 22.09 -9.79
N LEU A 129 -5.37 21.19 -9.35
CA LEU A 129 -6.55 20.82 -10.15
C LEU A 129 -7.45 22.04 -10.36
N ASP A 130 -7.62 22.88 -9.34
CA ASP A 130 -8.38 24.12 -9.42
C ASP A 130 -7.83 25.07 -10.47
N GLY A 131 -6.50 25.25 -10.53
CA GLY A 131 -5.86 26.12 -11.52
C GLY A 131 -6.01 25.58 -12.95
N LEU A 132 -6.01 24.26 -13.13
CA LEU A 132 -6.28 23.65 -14.43
C LEU A 132 -7.75 23.81 -14.86
N ILE A 133 -8.69 23.72 -13.92
CA ILE A 133 -10.12 23.98 -14.17
C ILE A 133 -10.33 25.44 -14.59
N GLU A 134 -9.71 26.40 -13.89
CA GLU A 134 -9.80 27.83 -14.20
C GLU A 134 -9.28 28.17 -15.60
N ARG A 135 -8.26 27.45 -16.07
CA ARG A 135 -7.71 27.61 -17.43
C ARG A 135 -8.48 26.84 -18.50
N GLY A 136 -9.52 26.10 -18.12
CA GLY A 136 -10.30 25.27 -19.03
C GLY A 136 -9.57 24.03 -19.53
N GLU A 137 -8.47 23.64 -18.89
CA GLU A 137 -7.70 22.44 -19.23
C GLU A 137 -8.29 21.17 -18.61
N LEU A 138 -9.06 21.30 -17.53
CA LEU A 138 -9.83 20.23 -16.92
C LEU A 138 -11.32 20.58 -16.81
N PRO A 139 -12.22 19.57 -16.84
CA PRO A 139 -13.61 19.80 -16.49
C PRO A 139 -13.76 20.14 -15.00
N SER A 140 -14.74 20.97 -14.67
CA SER A 140 -15.10 21.28 -13.27
C SER A 140 -15.89 20.17 -12.57
N GLN A 141 -16.33 19.14 -13.31
CA GLN A 141 -17.12 18.01 -12.82
C GLN A 141 -16.58 16.71 -13.43
N VAL A 142 -16.29 15.72 -12.57
CA VAL A 142 -15.84 14.37 -12.98
C VAL A 142 -16.58 13.30 -12.20
N GLY A 143 -16.65 12.08 -12.74
CA GLY A 143 -17.26 10.96 -12.04
C GLY A 143 -16.32 10.42 -10.96
N TYR A 144 -15.04 10.31 -11.27
CA TYR A 144 -14.07 9.63 -10.41
C TYR A 144 -12.75 10.41 -10.32
N LEU A 145 -12.26 10.60 -9.10
CA LEU A 145 -10.93 11.13 -8.81
C LEU A 145 -10.16 10.07 -8.01
N LYS A 146 -9.09 9.52 -8.59
CA LYS A 146 -8.12 8.70 -7.86
C LYS A 146 -6.90 9.54 -7.50
N ILE A 147 -6.43 9.41 -6.27
CA ILE A 147 -5.23 10.08 -5.77
C ILE A 147 -4.37 9.05 -5.04
N ASP A 148 -3.14 8.91 -5.51
CA ASP A 148 -2.18 7.91 -5.05
C ASP A 148 -0.77 8.48 -5.28
N THR A 149 -0.42 9.45 -4.45
CA THR A 149 0.76 10.30 -4.64
C THR A 149 1.85 10.03 -3.63
N GLU A 150 1.80 8.86 -3.01
CA GLU A 150 2.77 8.41 -2.01
C GLU A 150 2.92 9.52 -0.96
N GLY A 151 1.83 9.84 -0.26
CA GLY A 151 1.82 10.74 0.88
C GLY A 151 1.59 12.22 0.60
N HIS A 152 1.54 12.65 -0.66
CA HIS A 152 1.21 14.03 -1.03
C HIS A 152 -0.31 14.27 -1.22
N ASP A 153 -1.12 13.29 -0.83
CA ASP A 153 -2.54 13.18 -1.21
C ASP A 153 -3.41 14.28 -0.61
N LEU A 154 -3.13 14.69 0.62
CA LEU A 154 -3.82 15.78 1.30
C LEU A 154 -3.56 17.12 0.60
N ALA A 155 -2.35 17.34 0.07
CA ALA A 155 -2.02 18.54 -0.68
C ALA A 155 -2.74 18.54 -2.04
N VAL A 156 -2.80 17.39 -2.74
CA VAL A 156 -3.63 17.25 -3.95
C VAL A 156 -5.08 17.64 -3.67
N LEU A 157 -5.67 17.13 -2.59
CA LEU A 157 -7.04 17.48 -2.20
C LEU A 157 -7.18 18.97 -1.89
N ARG A 158 -6.21 19.59 -1.20
CA ARG A 158 -6.20 21.04 -0.94
C ARG A 158 -6.17 21.87 -2.23
N GLY A 159 -5.47 21.40 -3.27
CA GLY A 159 -5.45 22.01 -4.61
C GLY A 159 -6.66 21.70 -5.51
N ALA A 160 -7.66 20.97 -5.01
CA ALA A 160 -8.84 20.51 -5.74
C ALA A 160 -10.16 20.97 -5.09
N GLY A 161 -10.20 22.16 -4.51
CA GLY A 161 -11.35 22.68 -3.77
C GLY A 161 -12.56 23.03 -4.64
N LYS A 162 -12.36 23.27 -5.94
CA LYS A 162 -13.40 23.65 -6.92
C LYS A 162 -13.87 22.47 -7.77
N LEU A 163 -13.17 21.34 -7.73
CA LEU A 163 -13.53 20.15 -8.48
C LEU A 163 -14.76 19.49 -7.86
N GLY A 164 -15.86 19.42 -8.63
CA GLY A 164 -16.97 18.54 -8.31
C GLY A 164 -16.65 17.10 -8.70
N CYS A 165 -16.88 16.15 -7.80
CA CYS A 165 -16.64 14.75 -8.05
C CYS A 165 -17.74 13.89 -7.41
N GLU A 166 -18.13 12.78 -8.05
CA GLU A 166 -19.09 11.85 -7.46
C GLU A 166 -18.42 10.92 -6.45
N VAL A 167 -17.22 10.42 -6.78
CA VAL A 167 -16.44 9.50 -5.95
C VAL A 167 -14.97 9.88 -5.95
N VAL A 168 -14.37 9.99 -4.76
CA VAL A 168 -12.93 10.23 -4.58
C VAL A 168 -12.30 9.02 -3.93
N SER A 169 -11.27 8.44 -4.52
CA SER A 169 -10.41 7.43 -3.89
C SER A 169 -9.06 8.04 -3.59
N VAL A 170 -8.60 7.92 -2.35
CA VAL A 170 -7.34 8.48 -1.88
C VAL A 170 -6.54 7.45 -1.10
N GLU A 171 -5.25 7.33 -1.39
CA GLU A 171 -4.32 6.53 -0.60
C GLU A 171 -4.22 7.05 0.85
N PHE A 172 -4.01 6.15 1.80
CA PHE A 172 -3.59 6.51 3.15
C PHE A 172 -2.65 5.45 3.73
N TRP A 173 -1.89 5.85 4.74
CA TRP A 173 -1.30 4.93 5.71
C TRP A 173 -1.26 5.53 7.12
N ASN A 174 -1.17 4.65 8.10
CA ASN A 174 -1.17 4.98 9.52
C ASN A 174 0.26 5.14 10.08
N ASP A 175 0.37 5.71 11.28
CA ASP A 175 1.63 6.21 11.84
C ASP A 175 2.74 5.16 12.02
N GLN A 176 2.40 3.88 12.14
CA GLN A 176 3.36 2.78 12.30
C GLN A 176 3.66 2.07 10.97
N HIS A 177 3.31 2.65 9.83
CA HIS A 177 3.77 2.18 8.54
C HIS A 177 5.30 2.23 8.46
N ASP A 178 5.91 1.43 7.58
CA ASP A 178 7.37 1.33 7.47
C ASP A 178 8.02 2.64 7.01
N PHE A 179 7.27 3.54 6.36
CA PHE A 179 7.69 4.90 6.00
C PHE A 179 7.60 5.91 7.15
N GLY A 180 7.07 5.48 8.29
CA GLY A 180 6.70 6.33 9.42
C GLY A 180 5.38 7.07 9.18
N PRO A 181 5.12 8.13 9.98
CA PRO A 181 3.88 8.89 9.92
C PRO A 181 3.62 9.49 8.55
N SER A 182 2.38 9.37 8.06
CA SER A 182 2.00 9.90 6.76
C SER A 182 2.01 11.44 6.78
N PRO A 183 2.61 12.10 5.76
CA PRO A 183 2.42 13.53 5.51
C PRO A 183 0.97 13.89 5.16
N SER A 184 0.16 12.88 4.81
CA SER A 184 -1.28 12.99 4.55
C SER A 184 -2.10 12.12 5.52
N PRO A 185 -2.19 12.50 6.82
CA PRO A 185 -2.86 11.68 7.82
C PRO A 185 -4.31 11.37 7.44
N ALA A 186 -4.72 10.09 7.55
CA ALA A 186 -6.06 9.63 7.19
C ALA A 186 -7.18 10.44 7.87
N ARG A 187 -6.96 10.86 9.12
CA ARG A 187 -7.90 11.69 9.87
C ARG A 187 -8.09 13.08 9.24
N GLU A 188 -7.03 13.67 8.69
CA GLU A 188 -7.11 14.96 8.00
C GLU A 188 -7.81 14.81 6.65
N LEU A 189 -7.55 13.73 5.91
CA LEU A 189 -8.23 13.40 4.65
C LEU A 189 -9.75 13.29 4.88
N VAL A 190 -10.17 12.48 5.87
CA VAL A 190 -11.58 12.32 6.26
C VAL A 190 -12.19 13.65 6.68
N SER A 191 -11.50 14.43 7.52
CA SER A 191 -12.03 15.72 8.00
C SER A 191 -12.22 16.73 6.87
N LEU A 192 -11.25 16.81 5.96
CA LEU A 192 -11.30 17.71 4.80
C LEU A 192 -12.45 17.34 3.86
N LEU A 193 -12.57 16.06 3.52
CA LEU A 193 -13.59 15.58 2.59
C LEU A 193 -15.00 15.59 3.20
N ALA A 194 -15.14 15.31 4.50
CA ALA A 194 -16.40 15.50 5.21
C ALA A 194 -16.88 16.95 5.13
N GLY A 195 -15.96 17.93 5.30
CA GLY A 195 -16.26 19.36 5.12
C GLY A 195 -16.65 19.75 3.69
N ARG A 196 -16.42 18.87 2.70
CA ARG A 196 -16.75 19.06 1.28
C ARG A 196 -17.94 18.21 0.82
N GLY A 197 -18.72 17.65 1.75
CA GLY A 197 -19.90 16.85 1.44
C GLY A 197 -19.58 15.40 1.08
N TYR A 198 -18.53 14.81 1.65
CA TYR A 198 -18.21 13.39 1.51
C TYR A 198 -18.23 12.71 2.89
N GLY A 199 -19.40 12.65 3.52
CA GLY A 199 -19.53 12.02 4.85
C GLY A 199 -19.53 10.49 4.83
N ALA A 200 -19.87 9.89 3.68
CA ALA A 200 -19.91 8.44 3.50
C ALA A 200 -18.65 7.95 2.77
N TYR A 201 -17.93 6.98 3.35
CA TYR A 201 -16.73 6.43 2.75
C TYR A 201 -16.50 4.98 3.13
N VAL A 202 -15.76 4.25 2.29
CA VAL A 202 -15.28 2.90 2.57
C VAL A 202 -13.79 2.97 2.86
N THR A 203 -13.36 2.31 3.93
CA THR A 203 -11.95 2.15 4.27
C THR A 203 -11.52 0.77 3.83
N VAL A 204 -10.63 0.68 2.86
CA VAL A 204 -9.94 -0.58 2.52
C VAL A 204 -8.55 -0.48 3.13
N ALA A 205 -8.39 -1.08 4.30
CA ALA A 205 -7.14 -1.10 5.06
C ALA A 205 -6.42 -2.43 4.84
N ARG A 206 -5.11 -2.38 4.61
CA ARG A 206 -4.25 -3.51 4.33
C ARG A 206 -3.07 -3.47 5.27
N GLN A 207 -2.67 -4.63 5.78
CA GLN A 207 -1.41 -4.82 6.47
C GLN A 207 -0.92 -6.23 6.16
N ARG A 208 0.26 -6.35 5.54
CA ARG A 208 0.79 -7.63 5.03
C ARG A 208 -0.26 -8.38 4.19
N HIS A 209 -0.73 -9.54 4.65
CA HIS A 209 -1.71 -10.38 4.00
C HIS A 209 -3.15 -10.14 4.48
N ASP A 210 -3.35 -9.24 5.44
CA ASP A 210 -4.67 -8.91 5.98
C ASP A 210 -5.28 -7.73 5.22
N THR A 211 -6.54 -7.88 4.81
CA THR A 211 -7.33 -6.81 4.20
C THR A 211 -8.64 -6.67 4.94
N GLN A 212 -8.85 -5.50 5.53
CA GLN A 212 -10.04 -5.14 6.27
C GLN A 212 -10.84 -4.08 5.52
N VAL A 213 -12.15 -4.29 5.42
CA VAL A 213 -13.06 -3.30 4.83
C VAL A 213 -13.99 -2.75 5.90
N LEU A 214 -13.87 -1.45 6.17
CA LEU A 214 -14.69 -0.72 7.13
C LEU A 214 -15.55 0.33 6.42
N TYR A 215 -16.54 0.84 7.14
CA TYR A 215 -17.61 1.67 6.61
C TYR A 215 -17.74 2.95 7.43
N SER A 216 -17.36 4.07 6.83
CA SER A 216 -17.34 5.42 7.42
C SER A 216 -16.58 5.51 8.76
N THR A 217 -15.53 4.71 8.90
CA THR A 217 -14.68 4.74 10.11
C THR A 217 -13.23 4.35 9.79
N LEU A 218 -12.32 4.95 10.56
CA LEU A 218 -10.92 4.52 10.68
C LEU A 218 -10.70 3.72 11.99
N GLU A 219 -11.70 3.66 12.87
CA GLU A 219 -11.61 2.91 14.11
C GLU A 219 -11.54 1.41 13.81
N GLY A 220 -10.54 0.74 14.37
CA GLY A 220 -10.27 -0.67 14.14
C GLY A 220 -9.24 -0.96 13.06
N THR A 221 -8.77 0.04 12.29
CA THR A 221 -7.65 -0.17 11.35
C THR A 221 -6.35 -0.45 12.11
N HIS A 222 -5.54 -1.36 11.59
CA HIS A 222 -4.23 -1.66 12.17
C HIS A 222 -3.32 -0.40 12.20
N PRO A 223 -2.51 -0.15 13.25
CA PRO A 223 -1.65 1.04 13.35
C PRO A 223 -0.60 1.18 12.25
N ALA A 224 -0.24 0.08 11.60
CA ALA A 224 0.66 0.02 10.43
C ALA A 224 -0.09 -0.21 9.10
N ALA A 225 -1.41 -0.04 9.08
CA ALA A 225 -2.20 -0.25 7.87
C ALA A 225 -1.93 0.84 6.83
N TRP A 226 -2.03 0.45 5.57
CA TRP A 226 -2.10 1.32 4.41
C TRP A 226 -3.28 0.91 3.54
N GLY A 227 -3.66 1.70 2.54
CA GLY A 227 -4.69 1.33 1.58
C GLY A 227 -5.43 2.55 1.05
N ASN A 228 -6.74 2.41 0.82
CA ASN A 228 -7.51 3.47 0.17
C ASN A 228 -8.78 3.80 0.95
N LEU A 229 -9.07 5.10 1.03
CA LEU A 229 -10.35 5.63 1.45
C LEU A 229 -11.15 6.00 0.21
N ILE A 230 -12.36 5.46 0.09
CA ILE A 230 -13.24 5.67 -1.08
C ILE A 230 -14.47 6.44 -0.61
N PHE A 231 -14.48 7.72 -0.93
CA PHE A 231 -15.49 8.69 -0.52
C PHE A 231 -16.58 8.85 -1.57
N PHE A 232 -17.82 8.95 -1.11
CA PHE A 232 -19.00 9.18 -1.96
C PHE A 232 -19.59 10.54 -1.61
N HIS A 233 -19.76 11.40 -2.62
CA HIS A 233 -20.36 12.70 -2.40
C HIS A 233 -21.80 12.56 -1.91
N ASP A 234 -22.27 13.47 -1.06
CA ASP A 234 -23.60 13.42 -0.43
C ASP A 234 -24.73 13.42 -1.46
N SER A 235 -24.52 14.08 -2.61
CA SER A 235 -25.47 14.06 -3.73
C SER A 235 -25.60 12.69 -4.41
N ARG A 236 -24.67 11.76 -4.13
CA ARG A 236 -24.59 10.39 -4.65
C ARG A 236 -24.43 9.36 -3.53
N ARG A 237 -24.88 9.70 -2.31
CA ARG A 237 -24.78 8.83 -1.12
C ARG A 237 -25.42 7.45 -1.32
N GLU A 238 -26.40 7.33 -2.20
CA GLU A 238 -27.01 6.05 -2.56
C GLU A 238 -26.00 5.04 -3.14
N LEU A 239 -24.90 5.52 -3.75
CA LEU A 239 -23.83 4.66 -4.27
C LEU A 239 -23.12 3.91 -3.16
N TYR A 240 -22.87 4.56 -2.03
CA TYR A 240 -22.25 3.94 -0.86
C TYR A 240 -23.11 2.78 -0.32
N ASP A 241 -24.42 3.02 -0.15
CA ASP A 241 -25.35 2.02 0.35
C ASP A 241 -25.49 0.85 -0.65
N ARG A 242 -25.50 1.13 -1.96
CA ARG A 242 -25.55 0.11 -3.01
C ARG A 242 -24.29 -0.72 -3.12
N LEU A 243 -23.11 -0.11 -3.04
CA LEU A 243 -21.84 -0.83 -3.04
C LEU A 243 -21.79 -1.78 -1.84
N ARG A 244 -22.08 -1.29 -0.64
CA ARG A 244 -22.13 -2.11 0.57
C ARG A 244 -23.16 -3.25 0.49
N GLY A 245 -24.28 -3.03 -0.20
CA GLY A 245 -25.31 -4.04 -0.43
C GLY A 245 -25.03 -5.02 -1.57
N SER A 246 -24.10 -4.71 -2.48
CA SER A 246 -23.79 -5.53 -3.66
C SER A 246 -23.38 -6.95 -3.24
N PRO A 247 -23.94 -8.00 -3.87
CA PRO A 247 -23.49 -9.38 -3.64
C PRO A 247 -22.00 -9.57 -3.96
N GLU A 248 -21.52 -8.97 -5.04
CA GLU A 248 -20.13 -9.05 -5.49
C GLU A 248 -19.18 -8.41 -4.47
N TRP A 249 -19.52 -7.20 -4.02
CA TRP A 249 -18.74 -6.50 -3.00
C TRP A 249 -18.70 -7.30 -1.69
N ARG A 250 -19.87 -7.73 -1.18
CA ARG A 250 -19.94 -8.53 0.06
C ARG A 250 -19.21 -9.85 -0.03
N MET A 251 -19.24 -10.51 -1.19
CA MET A 251 -18.47 -11.73 -1.41
C MET A 251 -16.98 -11.46 -1.30
N ALA A 252 -16.49 -10.42 -1.99
CA ALA A 252 -15.07 -10.09 -1.99
C ALA A 252 -14.56 -9.61 -0.63
N THR A 253 -15.33 -8.80 0.10
CA THR A 253 -14.95 -8.39 1.46
C THR A 253 -14.88 -9.61 2.38
N ARG A 254 -15.82 -10.56 2.25
CA ARG A 254 -15.80 -11.78 3.06
C ARG A 254 -14.64 -12.71 2.68
N GLN A 255 -14.30 -12.80 1.40
CA GLN A 255 -13.13 -13.56 0.96
C GLN A 255 -11.84 -12.95 1.52
N ALA A 256 -11.70 -11.63 1.48
CA ALA A 256 -10.57 -10.91 2.07
C ALA A 256 -10.45 -11.20 3.58
N GLU A 257 -11.55 -11.18 4.33
CA GLU A 257 -11.57 -11.53 5.75
C GLU A 257 -11.10 -12.97 6.01
N VAL A 258 -11.64 -13.94 5.24
CA VAL A 258 -11.26 -15.36 5.38
C VAL A 258 -9.79 -15.59 5.03
N ILE A 259 -9.29 -14.94 3.97
CA ILE A 259 -7.88 -15.02 3.58
C ILE A 259 -6.99 -14.44 4.70
N GLY A 260 -7.35 -13.28 5.24
CA GLY A 260 -6.64 -12.66 6.37
C GLY A 260 -6.60 -13.57 7.60
N ASP A 261 -7.72 -14.23 7.93
CA ASP A 261 -7.78 -15.21 9.04
C ASP A 261 -6.86 -16.41 8.81
N LEU A 262 -6.82 -16.94 7.57
CA LEU A 262 -5.95 -18.07 7.22
C LEU A 262 -4.47 -17.68 7.31
N TRP A 263 -4.11 -16.49 6.85
CA TRP A 263 -2.74 -15.98 6.94
C TRP A 263 -2.31 -15.77 8.39
N ARG A 264 -3.15 -15.18 9.25
CA ARG A 264 -2.87 -15.07 10.69
C ARG A 264 -2.59 -16.43 11.33
N GLN A 265 -3.42 -17.43 11.02
CA GLN A 265 -3.21 -18.80 11.51
C GLN A 265 -1.92 -19.43 10.97
N LEU A 266 -1.54 -19.10 9.73
CA LEU A 266 -0.29 -19.58 9.14
C LEU A 266 0.92 -18.94 9.85
N GLU A 267 0.93 -17.62 10.02
CA GLU A 267 1.99 -16.89 10.74
C GLU A 267 2.17 -17.42 12.17
N GLU A 268 1.07 -17.67 12.89
CA GLU A 268 1.11 -18.29 14.23
C GLU A 268 1.79 -19.67 14.21
N LYS A 269 1.44 -20.52 13.24
CA LYS A 269 2.03 -21.85 13.10
C LYS A 269 3.50 -21.78 12.71
N GLU A 270 3.88 -20.87 11.82
CA GLU A 270 5.27 -20.64 11.45
C GLU A 270 6.11 -20.16 12.63
N ALA A 271 5.59 -19.27 13.46
CA ALA A 271 6.26 -18.82 14.67
C ALA A 271 6.53 -19.99 15.64
N VAL A 272 5.56 -20.90 15.82
CA VAL A 272 5.75 -22.13 16.61
C VAL A 272 6.82 -23.02 15.98
N LEU A 273 6.81 -23.24 14.67
CA LEU A 273 7.80 -24.04 13.98
C LEU A 273 9.22 -23.45 14.12
N GLN A 274 9.38 -22.13 13.99
CA GLN A 274 10.67 -21.46 14.18
C GLN A 274 11.18 -21.63 15.61
N HIS A 275 10.30 -21.53 16.61
CA HIS A 275 10.64 -21.75 18.01
C HIS A 275 11.09 -23.20 18.27
N LEU A 276 10.37 -24.18 17.72
CA LEU A 276 10.72 -25.60 17.82
C LEU A 276 12.05 -25.90 17.13
N LEU A 277 12.29 -25.34 15.94
CA LEU A 277 13.53 -25.48 15.20
C LEU A 277 14.73 -24.92 15.97
N LYS A 278 14.58 -23.73 16.56
CA LYS A 278 15.61 -23.13 17.43
C LYS A 278 15.93 -24.05 18.61
N THR A 279 14.90 -24.53 19.30
CA THR A 279 15.06 -25.43 20.45
C THR A 279 15.73 -26.76 20.05
N ALA A 280 15.38 -27.32 18.88
CA ALA A 280 16.00 -28.53 18.37
C ALA A 280 17.49 -28.34 18.09
N ARG A 281 17.88 -27.22 17.45
CA ARG A 281 19.29 -26.87 17.19
C ARG A 281 20.10 -26.71 18.48
N GLU A 282 19.51 -26.09 19.50
CA GLU A 282 20.16 -25.96 20.82
C GLU A 282 20.40 -27.32 21.47
N ARG A 283 19.42 -28.23 21.40
CA ARG A 283 19.56 -29.60 21.93
C ARG A 283 20.58 -30.42 21.15
N GLU A 284 20.60 -30.31 19.83
CA GLU A 284 21.59 -30.97 18.97
C GLU A 284 23.02 -30.53 19.34
N ALA A 285 23.24 -29.22 19.55
CA ALA A 285 24.54 -28.70 19.97
C ALA A 285 25.00 -29.26 21.33
N VAL A 286 24.05 -29.51 22.26
CA VAL A 286 24.35 -30.16 23.55
C VAL A 286 24.74 -31.63 23.34
N ILE A 287 23.99 -32.37 22.51
CA ILE A 287 24.29 -33.77 22.19
C ILE A 287 25.68 -33.89 21.56
N GLN A 288 25.99 -33.08 20.54
CA GLN A 288 27.30 -33.07 19.88
C GLN A 288 28.45 -32.78 20.85
N ARG A 289 28.23 -31.88 21.83
CA ARG A 289 29.22 -31.59 22.89
C ARG A 289 29.43 -32.79 23.81
N LEU A 290 28.34 -33.44 24.24
CA LEU A 290 28.40 -34.63 25.10
C LEU A 290 29.09 -35.80 24.39
N GLU A 291 28.78 -36.04 23.11
CA GLU A 291 29.47 -37.04 22.29
C GLU A 291 30.97 -36.73 22.16
N GLY A 292 31.33 -35.45 22.01
CA GLY A 292 32.72 -35.01 22.04
C GLY A 292 33.44 -35.38 23.34
N HIS A 293 32.81 -35.13 24.48
CA HIS A 293 33.34 -35.51 25.79
C HIS A 293 33.46 -37.03 25.94
N ILE A 294 32.46 -37.80 25.50
CA ILE A 294 32.48 -39.27 25.54
C ILE A 294 33.67 -39.80 24.72
N ARG A 295 33.83 -39.33 23.47
CA ARG A 295 34.98 -39.70 22.61
C ARG A 295 36.34 -39.40 23.26
N GLN A 296 36.47 -38.25 23.94
CA GLN A 296 37.69 -37.90 24.68
C GLN A 296 37.97 -38.85 25.87
N LEU A 297 36.92 -39.24 26.60
CA LEU A 297 37.05 -40.18 27.72
C LEU A 297 37.42 -41.59 27.22
N GLU A 298 36.81 -42.04 26.12
CA GLU A 298 37.12 -43.33 25.48
C GLU A 298 38.56 -43.38 24.95
N ALA A 299 39.06 -42.28 24.39
CA ALA A 299 40.44 -42.16 23.93
C ALA A 299 41.48 -42.11 25.08
N ASN A 300 41.08 -41.90 26.34
CA ASN A 300 41.98 -41.84 27.49
C ASN A 300 41.46 -42.64 28.71
N PRO A 301 41.49 -43.98 28.66
CA PRO A 301 40.91 -44.85 29.70
C PRO A 301 41.59 -44.73 31.08
N GLY A 302 42.79 -44.14 31.16
CA GLY A 302 43.47 -43.83 32.42
C GLY A 302 42.91 -42.61 33.17
N LEU A 303 42.17 -41.75 32.48
CA LEU A 303 41.58 -40.52 33.03
C LEU A 303 40.35 -40.83 33.88
N VAL A 304 39.46 -41.69 33.38
CA VAL A 304 38.27 -42.18 34.10
C VAL A 304 38.66 -42.86 35.41
N ARG A 305 39.69 -43.73 35.38
CA ARG A 305 40.17 -44.42 36.59
C ARG A 305 40.77 -43.48 37.64
N ARG A 306 41.36 -42.35 37.24
CA ARG A 306 41.88 -41.32 38.14
C ARG A 306 40.76 -40.49 38.77
N LEU A 307 39.77 -40.10 37.98
CA LEU A 307 38.57 -39.39 38.44
C LEU A 307 37.76 -40.20 39.46
N VAL A 308 37.51 -41.48 39.19
CA VAL A 308 36.80 -42.38 40.13
C VAL A 308 37.55 -42.53 41.45
N ARG A 309 38.90 -42.65 41.40
CA ARG A 309 39.72 -42.68 42.62
C ARG A 309 39.63 -41.38 43.41
N TRP A 310 39.66 -40.24 42.74
CA TRP A 310 39.59 -38.93 43.38
C TRP A 310 38.23 -38.67 44.05
N VAL A 311 37.11 -39.01 43.40
CA VAL A 311 35.77 -38.88 44.01
C VAL A 311 35.61 -39.77 45.25
N ARG A 312 36.07 -41.03 45.18
CA ARG A 312 36.03 -41.96 46.32
C ARG A 312 36.88 -41.50 47.51
N ALA A 313 37.97 -40.77 47.25
CA ALA A 313 38.81 -40.21 48.31
C ALA A 313 38.17 -38.99 49.01
N ARG A 314 37.16 -38.35 48.40
CA ARG A 314 36.47 -37.18 48.93
C ARG A 314 35.15 -37.48 49.66
N GLN A 315 34.67 -38.71 49.54
CA GLN A 315 33.47 -39.21 50.24
C GLN A 315 33.79 -40.01 51.52
N ARG A 316 35.06 -40.04 51.92
CA ARG A 316 35.52 -40.52 53.23
C ARG A 316 35.99 -39.32 54.05
#